data_AF-A0A413SW92-F1
#
_entry.id   AF-A0A413SW92-F1
#
_cell.length_a   1.000
_cell.length_b   1.000
_cell.length_c   1.000
_cell.angle_alpha   90.00
_cell.angle_beta   90.00
_cell.angle_gamma   90.00
#
_symmetry.space_group_name_H-M   'P 1'
#
loop_
_entity.id
_entity.type
_entity.pdbx_description
1 polymer ?
#
loop_
_entity_poly.entity_id
_entity_poly.type
_entity_poly.pdbx_seq_one_letter_code
_entity_poly.pdbx_strand_id
1 'polypeptide(L)'
;MNGVLIFTLFVCIICLAVLIYLYLKFDKQKAMALPKEALHYADDSVKSAEEIGKFLKERAEICSISFSSNIISSADANEIYRGRAAGVIALIRMGHRLGYELVVRECIKPNENDLKAEKESDEVKKKKLIDDKVKEILGEK
;
A
#
# COMPACT_ATOMS: atom_id res chain seq x y z
N MET A 1 -39.26 -18.57 -20.75
CA MET A 1 -37.86 -18.11 -20.63
C MET A 1 -37.62 -17.08 -19.52
N ASN A 2 -38.55 -16.14 -19.27
CA ASN A 2 -38.35 -15.09 -18.25
C ASN A 2 -38.27 -15.60 -16.80
N GLY A 3 -39.03 -16.65 -16.44
CA GLY A 3 -39.02 -17.21 -15.08
C GLY A 3 -37.69 -17.86 -14.68
N VAL A 4 -36.99 -18.47 -15.64
CA VAL A 4 -35.67 -19.10 -15.40
C VAL A 4 -34.60 -18.03 -15.19
N LEU A 5 -34.63 -16.97 -16.00
CA LEU A 5 -33.74 -15.80 -15.85
C LEU A 5 -33.90 -15.12 -14.50
N ILE A 6 -35.14 -14.90 -14.07
CA ILE A 6 -35.46 -14.32 -12.76
C ILE A 6 -34.94 -15.22 -11.64
N PHE A 7 -35.18 -16.53 -11.73
CA PHE A 7 -34.70 -17.50 -10.75
C PHE A 7 -33.16 -17.52 -10.64
N THR A 8 -32.45 -17.53 -11.77
CA THR A 8 -30.97 -17.46 -11.77
C THR A 8 -30.44 -16.17 -11.16
N LEU A 9 -31.12 -15.03 -11.38
CA LEU A 9 -30.74 -13.75 -10.80
C LEU A 9 -30.86 -13.76 -9.28
N PHE A 10 -31.96 -14.32 -8.75
CA PHE A 10 -32.15 -14.48 -7.31
C PHE A 10 -31.09 -15.40 -6.68
N VAL A 11 -30.75 -16.52 -7.33
CA VAL A 11 -29.69 -17.42 -6.86
C VAL A 11 -28.33 -16.73 -6.83
N CYS A 12 -27.99 -15.94 -7.86
CA CYS A 12 -26.75 -15.17 -7.89
C CYS A 12 -26.68 -14.12 -6.78
N ILE A 13 -27.78 -13.41 -6.50
CA ILE A 13 -27.84 -12.43 -5.41
C ILE A 13 -27.63 -13.10 -4.06
N ILE A 14 -28.25 -14.26 -3.82
CA ILE A 14 -28.07 -15.03 -2.58
C ILE A 14 -26.61 -15.52 -2.45
N CYS A 15 -26.01 -16.02 -3.53
CA CYS A 15 -24.61 -16.45 -3.51
C CYS A 15 -23.66 -15.28 -3.20
N LEU A 16 -23.90 -14.10 -3.80
CA LEU A 16 -23.13 -12.89 -3.50
C LEU A 16 -23.29 -12.47 -2.03
N ALA A 17 -24.51 -12.51 -1.49
CA ALA A 17 -24.75 -12.19 -0.08
C ALA A 17 -24.01 -13.16 0.86
N VAL A 18 -23.99 -14.46 0.53
CA VAL A 18 -23.23 -15.48 1.28
C VAL A 18 -21.72 -15.22 1.18
N LEU A 19 -21.19 -14.88 0.00
CA LEU A 19 -19.78 -14.55 -0.18
C LEU A 19 -19.38 -13.30 0.62
N ILE A 20 -20.21 -12.25 0.61
CA ILE A 20 -19.99 -11.04 1.41
C ILE A 20 -19.98 -11.38 2.90
N TYR A 21 -20.92 -12.21 3.36
CA TYR A 21 -20.97 -12.65 4.75
C TYR A 21 -19.73 -13.44 5.16
N LEU A 22 -19.28 -14.38 4.32
CA LEU A 22 -18.07 -15.17 4.56
C LEU A 22 -16.82 -14.29 4.56
N TYR A 23 -16.73 -13.33 3.64
CA TYR A 23 -15.64 -12.35 3.59
C TYR A 23 -15.59 -11.51 4.88
N LEU A 24 -16.73 -10.95 5.31
CA LEU A 24 -16.82 -10.18 6.56
C LEU A 24 -16.48 -11.03 7.79
N LYS A 25 -16.89 -12.30 7.81
CA LYS A 25 -16.55 -13.23 8.89
C LYS A 25 -15.05 -13.57 8.90
N PHE A 26 -14.46 -13.77 7.73
CA PHE A 26 -13.03 -14.05 7.59
C PHE A 26 -12.18 -12.85 7.97
N ASP A 27 -12.59 -11.65 7.60
CA ASP A 27 -11.93 -10.40 7.99
C ASP A 27 -12.00 -10.19 9.52
N LYS A 28 -13.17 -10.45 10.13
CA LYS A 28 -13.31 -10.49 11.59
C LYS A 28 -12.41 -11.53 12.25
N GLN A 29 -12.26 -12.71 11.65
CA GLN A 29 -11.37 -13.76 12.18
C GLN A 29 -9.89 -13.38 12.03
N LYS A 30 -9.48 -12.77 10.92
CA LYS A 30 -8.14 -12.18 10.75
C LYS A 30 -7.89 -11.08 11.78
N ALA A 31 -8.84 -10.19 11.99
CA ALA A 31 -8.75 -9.13 12.99
C ALA A 31 -8.68 -9.69 14.42
N MET A 32 -9.40 -10.79 14.71
CA MET A 32 -9.34 -11.48 16.00
C MET A 32 -8.08 -12.35 16.19
N ALA A 33 -7.43 -12.75 15.09
CA ALA A 33 -6.18 -13.49 15.08
C ALA A 33 -4.94 -12.58 15.11
N LEU A 34 -5.12 -11.25 14.99
CA LEU A 34 -4.04 -10.31 15.26
C LEU A 34 -3.61 -10.46 16.73
N PRO A 35 -2.29 -10.41 17.02
CA PRO A 35 -1.80 -10.43 18.38
C PRO A 35 -2.52 -9.36 19.20
N LYS A 36 -3.19 -9.77 20.29
CA LYS A 36 -3.97 -8.88 21.17
C LYS A 36 -3.06 -7.93 21.95
N GLU A 37 -1.85 -8.40 22.25
CA GLU A 37 -0.76 -7.57 22.74
C GLU A 37 -0.07 -6.89 21.55
N ALA A 38 0.17 -5.58 21.65
CA ALA A 38 1.08 -4.93 20.74
C ALA A 38 2.43 -5.64 20.89
N LEU A 39 3.01 -6.17 19.81
CA LEU A 39 4.40 -6.64 19.87
C LEU A 39 5.24 -5.48 20.41
N HIS A 40 5.86 -5.69 21.57
CA HIS A 40 6.81 -4.76 22.13
C HIS A 40 8.06 -4.80 21.25
N TYR A 41 8.04 -4.05 20.14
CA TYR A 41 9.25 -3.76 19.38
C TYR A 41 10.03 -2.72 20.17
N ALA A 42 11.15 -3.16 20.74
CA ALA A 42 12.11 -2.32 21.45
C ALA A 42 12.67 -1.28 20.47
N ASP A 43 12.42 0.01 20.70
CA ASP A 43 13.02 1.20 20.06
C ASP A 43 13.11 1.31 18.52
N ASP A 44 12.84 0.26 17.75
CA ASP A 44 13.06 0.24 16.31
C ASP A 44 12.14 1.23 15.59
N SER A 45 10.89 1.39 16.04
CA SER A 45 9.98 2.38 15.45
C SER A 45 10.43 3.83 15.65
N VAL A 46 11.08 4.14 16.78
CA VAL A 46 11.60 5.48 17.07
C VAL A 46 12.88 5.70 16.27
N LYS A 47 13.76 4.69 16.23
CA LYS A 47 14.96 4.71 15.40
C LYS A 47 14.63 4.87 13.90
N SER A 48 13.65 4.13 13.39
CA SER A 48 13.17 4.28 12.01
C SER A 48 12.58 5.66 11.76
N ALA A 49 11.82 6.22 12.72
CA ALA A 49 11.29 7.57 12.59
C ALA A 49 12.43 8.61 12.55
N GLU A 50 13.49 8.42 13.32
CA GLU A 50 14.68 9.29 13.32
C GLU A 50 15.43 9.23 11.99
N GLU A 51 15.64 8.04 11.43
CA GLU A 51 16.28 7.87 10.12
C GLU A 51 15.44 8.47 8.98
N ILE A 52 14.12 8.28 9.01
CA ILE A 52 13.20 8.94 8.07
C ILE A 52 13.29 10.47 8.23
N GLY A 53 13.33 10.96 9.47
CA GLY A 53 13.46 12.38 9.78
C GLY A 53 14.75 12.99 9.23
N LYS A 54 15.89 12.30 9.41
CA LYS A 54 17.20 12.70 8.86
C LYS A 54 17.17 12.76 7.34
N PHE A 55 16.65 11.71 6.69
CA PHE A 55 16.52 11.67 5.23
C PHE A 55 15.68 12.84 4.70
N LEU A 56 14.51 13.09 5.29
CA LEU A 56 13.64 14.20 4.88
C LEU A 56 14.31 15.56 5.08
N LYS A 57 15.04 15.74 6.19
CA LYS A 57 15.78 16.97 6.47
C LYS A 57 16.88 17.22 5.44
N GLU A 58 17.70 16.21 5.16
CA GLU A 58 18.76 16.28 4.15
C GLU A 58 18.19 16.67 2.77
N ARG A 59 17.06 16.06 2.38
CA ARG A 59 16.39 16.38 1.12
C ARG A 59 15.81 17.79 1.09
N ALA A 60 15.22 18.26 2.19
CA ALA A 60 14.72 19.62 2.28
C ALA A 60 15.86 20.66 2.18
N GLU A 61 17.01 20.38 2.79
CA GLU A 61 18.22 21.21 2.71
C GLU A 61 18.76 21.26 1.27
N ILE A 62 18.90 20.11 0.60
CA ILE A 62 19.33 20.04 -0.82
C ILE A 62 18.39 20.85 -1.72
N CYS A 63 17.08 20.72 -1.51
CA CYS A 63 16.08 21.40 -2.32
C CYS A 63 15.82 22.86 -1.92
N SER A 64 16.51 23.39 -0.89
CA SER A 64 16.27 24.73 -0.33
C SER A 64 14.80 24.99 0.04
N ILE A 65 14.09 23.93 0.47
CA ILE A 65 12.69 24.03 0.86
C ILE A 65 12.64 24.49 2.31
N SER A 66 12.14 25.70 2.54
CA SER A 66 11.68 26.10 3.87
C SER A 66 10.20 25.75 4.01
N PHE A 67 9.84 25.04 5.08
CA PHE A 67 8.44 24.85 5.41
C PHE A 67 7.86 26.19 5.84
N SER A 68 7.24 26.91 4.89
CA SER A 68 6.35 28.01 5.24
C SER A 68 5.11 27.42 5.91
N SER A 69 4.56 28.14 6.89
CA SER A 69 3.47 27.74 7.80
C SER A 69 2.16 27.32 7.12
N ASN A 70 2.09 27.34 5.79
CA ASN A 70 0.87 27.08 5.02
C ASN A 70 0.53 25.59 4.91
N ILE A 71 1.47 24.67 5.18
CA ILE A 71 1.24 23.20 5.10
C ILE A 71 1.49 22.53 6.45
N ILE A 72 2.62 22.84 7.08
CA ILE A 72 3.01 22.30 8.39
C ILE A 72 3.72 23.42 9.16
N SER A 73 3.53 23.47 10.47
CA SER A 73 4.24 24.44 11.30
C SER A 73 5.73 24.08 11.38
N SER A 74 6.60 25.06 11.60
CA SER A 74 8.03 24.82 11.78
C SER A 74 8.34 23.92 12.98
N ALA A 75 7.50 23.99 14.02
CA ALA A 75 7.60 23.12 15.20
C ALA A 75 7.29 21.66 14.84
N ASP A 76 6.20 21.42 14.10
CA ASP A 76 5.80 20.07 13.69
C ASP A 76 6.82 19.47 12.71
N ALA A 77 7.32 20.26 11.76
CA ALA A 77 8.39 19.84 10.87
C ALA A 77 9.66 19.43 11.64
N ASN A 78 10.03 20.21 12.65
CA ASN A 78 11.18 19.89 13.49
C ASN A 78 10.97 18.61 14.32
N GLU A 79 9.75 18.36 14.80
CA GLU A 79 9.43 17.08 15.46
C GLU A 79 9.52 15.89 14.49
N ILE A 80 9.10 16.07 13.24
CA ILE A 80 9.27 15.03 12.19
C ILE A 80 10.75 14.79 11.91
N TYR A 81 11.55 15.84 11.70
CA TYR A 81 12.98 15.71 11.43
C TYR A 81 13.77 15.06 12.56
N ARG A 82 13.33 15.24 13.80
CA ARG A 82 13.92 14.60 14.98
C ARG A 82 13.39 13.19 15.24
N GLY A 83 12.50 12.68 14.40
CA GLY A 83 11.87 11.37 14.60
C GLY A 83 10.95 11.29 15.81
N ARG A 84 10.48 12.45 16.32
CA ARG A 84 9.65 12.56 17.54
C ARG A 84 8.18 12.76 17.26
N ALA A 85 7.81 12.98 16.00
CA ALA A 85 6.41 13.13 15.59
C ALA A 85 5.62 11.84 15.90
N ALA A 86 4.70 11.93 16.87
CA ALA A 86 3.91 10.80 17.35
C ALA A 86 3.10 10.12 16.23
N GLY A 87 2.59 10.91 15.27
CA GLY A 87 1.86 10.37 14.11
C GLY A 87 2.71 9.50 13.19
N VAL A 88 3.97 9.89 12.96
CA VAL A 88 4.92 9.11 12.14
C VAL A 88 5.30 7.82 12.83
N ILE A 89 5.60 7.88 14.14
CA ILE A 89 5.91 6.70 14.95
C ILE A 89 4.71 5.73 14.96
N ALA A 90 3.49 6.24 15.13
CA ALA A 90 2.27 5.43 15.10
C ALA A 90 2.05 4.74 13.76
N LEU A 91 2.31 5.43 12.64
CA LEU A 91 2.23 4.86 11.30
C LEU A 91 3.24 3.72 11.09
N ILE A 92 4.49 3.91 11.50
CA ILE A 92 5.53 2.87 11.42
C ILE A 92 5.12 1.64 12.24
N ARG A 93 4.65 1.85 13.47
CA ARG A 93 4.14 0.76 14.32
C ARG A 93 2.98 0.01 13.67
N MET A 94 2.09 0.73 12.99
CA MET A 94 0.98 0.12 12.26
C MET A 94 1.48 -0.73 11.08
N GLY A 95 2.43 -0.21 10.29
CA GLY A 95 3.08 -0.95 9.20
C GLY A 95 3.72 -2.25 9.70
N HIS A 96 4.52 -2.16 10.76
CA HIS A 96 5.15 -3.33 11.39
C HIS A 96 4.11 -4.35 11.88
N ARG A 97 3.03 -3.89 12.52
CA ARG A 97 1.95 -4.77 13.03
C ARG A 97 1.23 -5.51 11.91
N LEU A 98 1.15 -4.91 10.73
CA LEU A 98 0.53 -5.51 9.55
C LEU A 98 1.53 -6.33 8.70
N GLY A 99 2.82 -6.35 9.08
CA GLY A 99 3.86 -7.05 8.32
C GLY A 99 4.29 -6.31 7.03
N TYR A 100 4.09 -4.99 6.98
CA TYR A 100 4.49 -4.14 5.85
C TYR A 100 5.79 -3.39 6.12
N GLU A 101 6.59 -3.23 5.07
CA GLU A 101 7.75 -2.35 5.05
C GLU A 101 7.33 -0.93 4.66
N LEU A 102 7.76 0.07 5.42
CA LEU A 102 7.50 1.47 5.12
C LEU A 102 8.73 2.09 4.46
N VAL A 103 8.61 2.46 3.19
CA VAL A 103 9.74 2.97 2.39
C VAL A 103 9.46 4.41 1.98
N VAL A 104 10.36 5.31 2.36
CA VAL A 104 10.31 6.72 1.95
C VAL A 104 11.27 6.91 0.78
N ARG A 105 10.74 7.35 -0.37
CA ARG A 105 11.51 7.61 -1.59
C ARG A 105 11.21 9.01 -2.12
N GLU A 106 12.21 9.59 -2.78
CA GLU A 106 12.01 10.77 -3.58
C GLU A 106 11.14 10.43 -4.79
N CYS A 107 9.92 10.97 -4.83
CA CYS A 107 9.09 10.91 -6.02
C CYS A 107 9.58 11.98 -7.00
N ILE A 108 10.53 11.62 -7.86
CA ILE A 108 10.78 12.39 -9.08
C ILE A 108 9.44 12.39 -9.83
N LYS A 109 8.89 13.57 -10.15
CA LYS A 109 7.72 13.63 -11.04
C LYS A 109 8.12 12.86 -12.30
N PRO A 110 7.49 11.71 -12.60
CA PRO A 110 7.89 10.95 -13.77
C PRO A 110 7.61 11.84 -14.98
N ASN A 111 8.60 11.95 -15.87
CA ASN A 111 8.38 12.63 -17.14
C ASN A 111 7.23 11.89 -17.86
N GLU A 112 6.38 12.58 -18.62
CA GLU A 112 5.28 11.92 -19.35
C GLU A 112 5.77 10.76 -20.23
N ASN A 113 7.03 10.85 -20.68
CA ASN A 113 7.70 9.81 -21.44
C ASN A 113 8.05 8.57 -20.60
N ASP A 114 8.39 8.74 -19.32
CA ASP A 114 8.69 7.62 -18.41
C ASP A 114 7.40 6.87 -18.04
N LEU A 115 6.31 7.61 -17.84
CA LEU A 115 4.96 7.03 -17.63
C LEU A 115 4.47 6.25 -18.85
N LYS A 116 4.81 6.70 -20.06
CA LYS A 116 4.50 5.99 -21.31
C LYS A 116 5.37 4.74 -21.46
N ALA A 117 6.67 4.84 -21.18
CA ALA A 117 7.60 3.72 -21.24
C ALA A 117 7.27 2.61 -20.24
N GLU A 118 6.83 2.96 -19.02
CA GLU A 118 6.44 1.99 -18.00
C GLU A 118 5.13 1.26 -18.39
N LYS A 119 4.15 2.00 -18.92
CA LYS A 119 2.92 1.40 -19.49
C LYS A 119 3.20 0.50 -20.68
N GLU A 120 4.09 0.90 -21.57
CA GLU A 120 4.47 0.11 -22.75
C GLU A 120 5.24 -1.16 -22.35
N SER A 121 6.14 -1.06 -21.35
CA SER A 121 6.81 -2.22 -20.74
C SER A 121 5.80 -3.20 -20.11
N ASP A 122 4.81 -2.70 -19.38
CA ASP A 122 3.81 -3.54 -18.72
C ASP A 122 2.85 -4.20 -19.72
N GLU A 123 2.47 -3.51 -20.80
CA GLU A 123 1.72 -4.11 -21.89
C GLU A 123 2.51 -5.21 -22.61
N VAL A 124 3.81 -5.01 -22.84
CA VAL A 124 4.69 -6.01 -23.45
C VAL A 124 4.84 -7.23 -22.55
N LYS A 125 5.02 -7.05 -21.24
CA LYS A 125 5.06 -8.16 -20.26
C LYS A 125 3.74 -8.91 -20.22
N LYS A 126 2.61 -8.20 -20.26
CA LYS A 126 1.28 -8.81 -20.25
C LYS A 126 1.00 -9.59 -21.53
N LYS A 127 1.41 -9.09 -22.70
CA LYS A 127 1.32 -9.80 -23.98
C LYS A 127 2.18 -11.08 -23.97
N LYS A 128 3.43 -11.00 -23.52
CA LYS A 128 4.29 -12.19 -23.38
C LYS A 128 3.68 -13.24 -22.46
N LEU A 129 3.13 -12.82 -21.31
CA LEU A 129 2.48 -13.74 -20.36
C LEU A 129 1.25 -14.44 -20.97
N ILE A 130 0.50 -13.73 -21.83
CA ILE A 130 -0.65 -14.30 -22.53
C ILE A 130 -0.17 -15.28 -23.60
N ASP A 131 0.82 -14.91 -24.41
CA ASP A 131 1.37 -15.77 -25.46
C ASP A 131 1.99 -17.06 -24.89
N ASP A 132 2.73 -16.95 -23.78
CA ASP A 132 3.31 -18.10 -23.08
C ASP A 132 2.22 -19.05 -22.56
N LYS A 133 1.13 -18.51 -22.00
CA LYS A 133 -0.02 -19.31 -21.57
C LYS A 133 -0.78 -19.94 -22.75
N VAL A 134 -0.88 -19.25 -23.88
CA VAL A 134 -1.53 -19.79 -25.08
C VAL A 134 -0.72 -20.95 -25.65
N LYS A 135 0.62 -20.84 -25.70
CA LYS A 135 1.50 -21.94 -26.11
C LYS A 135 1.40 -23.15 -25.17
N GLU A 136 1.33 -22.91 -23.87
CA GLU A 136 1.15 -23.97 -22.86
C GLU A 136 -0.17 -24.74 -23.08
N ILE A 137 -1.27 -24.03 -23.39
CA ILE A 137 -2.59 -24.64 -23.65
C ILE A 137 -2.61 -25.39 -24.99
N LEU A 138 -1.93 -24.89 -26.02
CA LEU A 138 -1.89 -25.50 -27.35
C LEU A 138 -0.90 -26.66 -27.47
N GLY A 139 -0.06 -26.91 -26.44
CA GLY A 139 0.88 -28.04 -26.42
C GLY A 139 2.06 -27.90 -27.38
N GLU A 140 2.33 -26.68 -27.86
CA GLU A 140 3.50 -26.38 -28.68
C GLU A 140 4.72 -26.21 -27.75
N LYS A 141 5.59 -27.22 -27.72
CA LYS A 141 6.89 -27.17 -27.03
C LYS A 141 7.89 -26.32 -27.81
#